data_AF-A0A177NZZ4-F1
#
_entry.id   AF-A0A177NZZ4-F1
#
_cell.length_a   1.000
_cell.length_b   1.000
_cell.length_c   1.000
_cell.angle_alpha   90.00
_cell.angle_beta   90.00
_cell.angle_gamma   90.00
#
_symmetry.space_group_name_H-M   'P 1'
#
loop_
_entity.id
_entity.type
_entity.pdbx_description
1 polymer ?
#
loop_
_entity_poly.entity_id
_entity_poly.type
_entity_poly.pdbx_seq_one_letter_code
_entity_poly.pdbx_strand_id
1 'polypeptide(L)'
;MRWCVCKSHGIIDYRSADAPPARKPDEVRISESVGLGGVNSYSDVLKIQQLLDKIPKINGGPAPPLATDGICGPLTRGAILDFQKKQFPANPQFHDGWRPDGRVDPGKWTIDKMNVIANWGSRTDLLEIARKQAPVARARVMNALHRLSVVRSSYALPSPLFSNAQLKRQADWHFKFHKATYPLDNIDAVSTIYQRMNAALTKFIAGSFPLFQLSDHYREDALAYAHVGGYSFSIAEIESGEQGAYIYVANERFGSLPVIIHELGHYCGGRFRSGREIDHVSTPHPKPNGAAREAGRHDYRRMTPQEALKNVYSYQVYALPEMGYGPPESGQI
;
A
#
# COMPACT_ATOMS: atom_id res chain seq x y z
N MET A 1 0.30 19.41 -13.34
CA MET A 1 0.09 17.98 -13.01
C MET A 1 -0.08 17.82 -11.50
N ARG A 2 -0.78 16.78 -11.03
CA ARG A 2 -0.91 16.46 -9.59
C ARG A 2 -0.48 15.01 -9.34
N TRP A 3 0.31 14.83 -8.29
CA TRP A 3 0.69 13.54 -7.75
C TRP A 3 -0.26 13.18 -6.60
N CYS A 4 -0.74 11.93 -6.57
CA CYS A 4 -1.36 11.36 -5.39
C CYS A 4 -0.33 10.50 -4.68
N VAL A 5 0.02 10.90 -3.45
CA VAL A 5 1.03 10.21 -2.65
C VAL A 5 0.32 9.33 -1.64
N CYS A 6 0.51 8.03 -1.74
CA CYS A 6 -0.04 7.12 -0.77
C CYS A 6 0.89 7.00 0.43
N LYS A 7 0.39 7.37 1.60
CA LYS A 7 1.16 7.39 2.85
C LYS A 7 0.86 6.17 3.71
N SER A 8 1.81 5.78 4.55
CA SER A 8 1.66 4.66 5.51
C SER A 8 0.44 4.78 6.42
N HIS A 9 0.06 5.99 6.83
CA HIS A 9 -1.10 6.27 7.69
C HIS A 9 -2.47 6.14 6.98
N GLY A 10 -2.45 5.92 5.66
CA GLY A 10 -3.62 5.77 4.80
C GLY A 10 -3.94 4.33 4.44
N ILE A 11 -2.92 3.47 4.34
CA ILE A 11 -3.10 2.09 3.87
C ILE A 11 -3.64 1.19 4.96
N ILE A 12 -4.65 0.44 4.55
CA ILE A 12 -5.17 -0.70 5.26
C ILE A 12 -4.16 -1.85 5.11
N ASP A 13 -3.30 -2.03 6.10
CA ASP A 13 -2.32 -3.12 6.13
C ASP A 13 -3.06 -4.45 6.42
N TYR A 14 -3.00 -5.42 5.49
CA TYR A 14 -3.51 -6.77 5.71
C TYR A 14 -2.46 -7.57 6.46
N ARG A 15 -2.36 -7.35 7.77
CA ARG A 15 -1.72 -8.34 8.64
C ARG A 15 -2.81 -9.33 9.03
N SER A 16 -2.91 -10.43 8.28
CA SER A 16 -3.68 -11.60 8.73
C SER A 16 -3.17 -12.01 10.10
N ALA A 17 -4.10 -12.28 11.03
CA ALA A 17 -3.82 -12.75 12.38
C ALA A 17 -3.33 -14.21 12.45
N ASP A 18 -2.70 -14.71 11.40
CA ASP A 18 -2.21 -16.08 11.31
C ASP A 18 -0.69 -16.12 11.39
N ALA A 19 -0.21 -17.15 12.08
CA ALA A 19 1.16 -17.39 12.56
C ALA A 19 2.31 -16.84 11.68
N PRO A 20 3.42 -16.39 12.31
CA PRO A 20 4.58 -15.92 11.56
C PRO A 20 5.01 -16.97 10.52
N PRO A 21 5.25 -16.58 9.26
CA PRO A 21 5.68 -17.52 8.23
C PRO A 21 6.95 -18.24 8.69
N ALA A 22 7.08 -19.51 8.34
CA ALA A 22 8.27 -20.30 8.63
C ALA A 22 9.54 -19.52 8.23
N ARG A 23 10.48 -19.38 9.18
CA ARG A 23 11.68 -18.52 9.08
C ARG A 23 12.57 -18.91 7.91
N LYS A 24 13.06 -17.91 7.16
CA LYS A 24 13.92 -18.11 5.98
C LYS A 24 15.35 -18.51 6.40
N PRO A 25 16.08 -19.33 5.61
CA PRO A 25 17.44 -19.78 5.93
C PRO A 25 18.49 -18.66 6.06
N ASP A 26 18.28 -17.51 5.40
CA ASP A 26 19.27 -16.42 5.32
C ASP A 26 19.09 -15.33 6.40
N GLU A 27 18.32 -15.60 7.44
CA GLU A 27 18.02 -14.64 8.51
C GLU A 27 19.18 -14.52 9.51
N VAL A 28 19.70 -13.31 9.71
CA VAL A 28 20.75 -13.03 10.71
C VAL A 28 20.17 -13.17 12.11
N ARG A 29 20.83 -13.98 12.96
CA ARG A 29 20.44 -14.20 14.35
C ARG A 29 21.55 -13.81 15.31
N ILE A 30 21.15 -13.12 16.37
CA ILE A 30 22.01 -12.87 17.53
C ILE A 30 21.64 -13.83 18.66
N SER A 31 22.64 -14.30 19.40
CA SER A 31 22.45 -15.11 20.61
C SER A 31 22.17 -14.25 21.84
N GLU A 32 22.78 -13.07 21.89
CA GLU A 32 22.73 -12.16 23.03
C GLU A 32 22.35 -10.74 22.57
N SER A 33 21.94 -9.90 23.53
CA SER A 33 21.55 -8.52 23.25
C SER A 33 22.73 -7.64 22.81
N VAL A 34 22.50 -6.78 21.80
CA VAL A 34 23.48 -5.85 21.22
C VAL A 34 22.97 -4.42 21.32
N GLY A 35 23.81 -3.48 21.73
CA GLY A 35 23.49 -2.07 21.84
C GLY A 35 23.59 -1.53 23.27
N LEU A 36 22.76 -0.53 23.58
CA LEU A 36 22.75 0.13 24.89
C LEU A 36 22.34 -0.86 25.99
N GLY A 37 23.21 -1.03 26.99
CA GLY A 37 22.96 -1.97 28.10
C GLY A 37 22.88 -3.45 27.69
N GLY A 38 23.26 -3.78 26.44
CA GLY A 38 23.31 -5.15 25.96
C GLY A 38 24.59 -5.88 26.38
N VAL A 39 24.60 -7.20 26.21
CA VAL A 39 25.77 -8.06 26.46
C VAL A 39 26.90 -7.73 25.50
N ASN A 40 26.58 -7.33 24.26
CA ASN A 40 27.54 -6.90 23.24
C ASN A 40 28.62 -7.96 22.96
N SER A 41 28.22 -9.23 22.82
CA SER A 41 29.13 -10.29 22.41
C SER A 41 29.72 -9.97 21.03
N TYR A 42 31.03 -10.15 20.87
CA TYR A 42 31.75 -9.78 19.65
C TYR A 42 31.08 -10.32 18.37
N SER A 43 30.66 -11.60 18.39
CA SER A 43 30.04 -12.26 17.25
C SER A 43 28.67 -11.67 16.89
N ASP A 44 27.87 -11.26 17.87
CA ASP A 44 26.56 -10.68 17.62
C ASP A 44 26.65 -9.21 17.21
N VAL A 45 27.61 -8.46 17.77
CA VAL A 45 27.90 -7.09 17.33
C VAL A 45 28.33 -7.08 15.85
N LEU A 46 29.22 -7.99 15.46
CA LEU A 46 29.68 -8.10 14.07
C LEU A 46 28.51 -8.32 13.10
N LYS A 47 27.59 -9.23 13.45
CA LYS A 47 26.38 -9.50 12.67
C LYS A 47 25.49 -8.26 12.53
N ILE A 48 25.29 -7.52 13.63
CA ILE A 48 24.45 -6.30 13.62
C ILE A 48 25.10 -5.18 12.79
N GLN A 49 26.42 -4.98 12.90
CA GLN A 49 27.14 -4.01 12.07
C GLN A 49 27.00 -4.34 10.57
N GLN A 50 27.26 -5.60 10.18
CA GLN A 50 27.08 -6.07 8.80
C GLN A 50 25.65 -5.92 8.29
N LEU A 51 24.67 -6.17 9.16
CA LEU A 51 23.26 -6.05 8.83
C LEU A 51 22.85 -4.58 8.65
N LEU A 52 23.31 -3.70 9.53
CA LEU A 52 23.10 -2.26 9.45
C LEU A 52 23.73 -1.67 8.19
N ASP A 53 24.94 -2.07 7.82
CA ASP A 53 25.63 -1.56 6.62
C ASP A 53 24.95 -1.98 5.31
N LYS A 54 24.13 -3.03 5.33
CA LYS A 54 23.25 -3.41 4.20
C LYS A 54 21.99 -2.55 4.11
N ILE A 55 21.66 -1.82 5.17
CA ILE A 55 20.46 -0.98 5.22
C ILE A 55 20.81 0.40 4.66
N PRO A 56 20.11 0.91 3.64
CA PRO A 56 20.34 2.26 3.16
C PRO A 56 20.11 3.31 4.26
N LYS A 57 20.88 4.41 4.24
CA LYS A 57 20.73 5.53 5.20
C LYS A 57 19.28 6.00 5.37
N ILE A 58 18.53 6.04 4.27
CA ILE A 58 17.13 6.47 4.26
C ILE A 58 16.21 5.54 5.07
N ASN A 59 16.60 4.28 5.24
CA ASN A 59 15.93 3.30 6.09
C ASN A 59 16.55 3.22 7.50
N GLY A 60 17.38 4.20 7.86
CA GLY A 60 18.03 4.28 9.17
C GLY A 60 19.33 3.50 9.27
N GLY A 61 19.94 3.11 8.15
CA GLY A 61 21.30 2.59 8.13
C GLY A 61 22.36 3.68 8.38
N PRO A 62 23.58 3.29 8.72
CA PRO A 62 24.69 4.20 9.00
C PRO A 62 25.21 4.87 7.72
N ALA A 63 25.65 6.13 7.83
CA ALA A 63 26.37 6.84 6.77
C ALA A 63 27.37 7.83 7.41
N PRO A 64 28.69 7.60 7.32
CA PRO A 64 29.34 6.50 6.58
C PRO A 64 29.05 5.10 7.16
N PRO A 65 29.31 4.01 6.41
CA PRO A 65 29.21 2.65 6.91
C PRO A 65 30.04 2.44 8.18
N LEU A 66 29.61 1.52 9.04
CA LEU A 66 30.30 1.18 10.28
C LEU A 66 31.58 0.41 9.98
N ALA A 67 32.57 0.55 10.86
CA ALA A 67 33.63 -0.43 10.94
C ALA A 67 33.02 -1.74 11.45
N THR A 68 33.10 -2.81 10.66
CA THR A 68 32.66 -4.15 11.05
C THR A 68 33.75 -4.80 11.90
N ASP A 69 33.89 -4.33 13.13
CA ASP A 69 34.98 -4.66 14.06
C ASP A 69 34.51 -5.45 15.29
N GLY A 70 33.21 -5.73 15.41
CA GLY A 70 32.63 -6.41 16.57
C GLY A 70 32.60 -5.55 17.84
N ILE A 71 32.89 -4.24 17.75
CA ILE A 71 32.89 -3.31 18.88
C ILE A 71 31.58 -2.52 18.92
N CYS A 72 30.84 -2.65 20.03
CA CYS A 72 29.59 -1.89 20.25
C CYS A 72 29.88 -0.46 20.75
N GLY A 73 30.64 0.29 19.96
CA GLY A 73 31.00 1.67 20.27
C GLY A 73 29.82 2.65 20.16
N PRO A 74 30.05 3.95 20.42
CA PRO A 74 29.02 4.98 20.26
C PRO A 74 28.39 5.00 18.85
N LEU A 75 29.17 4.71 17.80
CA LEU A 75 28.68 4.68 16.41
C LEU A 75 27.70 3.52 16.17
N THR A 76 28.04 2.30 16.59
CA THR A 76 27.15 1.14 16.47
C THR A 76 25.85 1.37 17.25
N ARG A 77 25.94 1.88 18.49
CA ARG A 77 24.77 2.21 19.31
C ARG A 77 23.92 3.32 18.69
N GLY A 78 24.56 4.35 18.14
CA GLY A 78 23.88 5.42 17.42
C GLY A 78 23.13 4.92 16.21
N ALA A 79 23.76 4.07 15.40
CA ALA A 79 23.14 3.46 14.22
C ALA A 79 21.94 2.58 14.57
N ILE A 80 22.01 1.78 15.65
CA ILE A 80 20.86 1.00 16.14
C ILE A 80 19.71 1.94 16.52
N LEU A 81 20.01 3.00 17.28
CA LEU A 81 19.00 3.95 17.73
C LEU A 81 18.37 4.70 16.55
N ASP A 82 19.15 5.12 15.57
CA ASP A 82 18.67 5.83 14.39
C ASP A 82 17.83 4.92 13.50
N PHE A 83 18.24 3.67 13.32
CA PHE A 83 17.42 2.64 12.68
C PHE A 83 16.07 2.50 13.39
N GLN A 84 16.09 2.34 14.71
CA GLN A 84 14.87 2.18 15.49
C GLN A 84 13.94 3.41 15.39
N LYS A 85 14.48 4.62 15.53
CA LYS A 85 13.72 5.87 15.36
C LYS A 85 13.08 5.95 13.97
N LYS A 86 13.80 5.52 12.94
CA LYS A 86 13.32 5.56 11.55
C LYS A 86 12.23 4.52 11.30
N GLN A 87 12.40 3.30 11.78
CA GLN A 87 11.50 2.19 11.49
C GLN A 87 10.28 2.13 12.41
N PHE A 88 10.38 2.71 13.59
CA PHE A 88 9.37 2.66 14.63
C PHE A 88 9.16 4.07 15.21
N PRO A 89 8.59 4.99 14.42
CA PRO A 89 8.26 6.32 14.91
C PRO A 89 7.28 6.19 16.08
N ALA A 90 7.41 7.07 17.08
CA ALA A 90 6.58 7.08 18.28
C ALA A 90 5.10 7.33 17.92
N ASN A 91 4.40 6.28 17.52
CA ASN A 91 2.98 6.30 17.19
C ASN A 91 2.22 5.66 18.37
N PRO A 92 1.32 6.40 19.04
CA PRO A 92 0.51 5.88 20.14
C PRO A 92 -0.38 4.68 19.77
N GLN A 93 -0.60 4.41 18.48
CA GLN A 93 -1.49 3.35 17.99
C GLN A 93 -0.79 2.00 17.75
N PHE A 94 0.54 1.94 17.84
CA PHE A 94 1.29 0.69 17.67
C PHE A 94 2.01 0.31 18.97
N HIS A 95 1.44 -0.68 19.67
CA HIS A 95 2.01 -1.51 20.74
C HIS A 95 2.67 -0.81 21.96
N ASP A 96 2.00 -0.93 23.11
CA ASP A 96 2.56 -1.01 24.48
C ASP A 96 3.71 -0.05 24.84
N GLY A 97 3.66 1.20 24.38
CA GLY A 97 4.61 2.23 24.81
C GLY A 97 6.07 2.00 24.38
N TRP A 98 6.27 1.22 23.31
CA TRP A 98 7.61 0.94 22.76
C TRP A 98 8.33 2.24 22.35
N ARG A 99 9.62 2.37 22.70
CA ARG A 99 10.46 3.53 22.39
C ARG A 99 11.82 3.09 21.84
N PRO A 100 12.39 3.81 20.86
CA PRO A 100 13.77 3.60 20.44
C PRO A 100 14.72 3.73 21.64
N ASP A 101 15.44 2.66 21.94
CA ASP A 101 16.26 2.50 23.14
C ASP A 101 17.74 2.23 22.81
N GLY A 102 18.07 2.04 21.53
CA GLY A 102 19.41 1.74 21.07
C GLY A 102 19.83 0.30 21.35
N ARG A 103 18.88 -0.63 21.58
CA ARG A 103 19.14 -2.04 21.89
C ARG A 103 18.42 -3.00 20.95
N VAL A 104 19.13 -4.04 20.54
CA VAL A 104 18.65 -5.15 19.73
C VAL A 104 18.68 -6.42 20.58
N ASP A 105 17.51 -7.00 20.85
CA ASP A 105 17.39 -8.24 21.60
C ASP A 105 17.13 -9.46 20.69
N PRO A 106 17.63 -10.65 21.04
CA PRO A 106 17.42 -11.88 20.28
C PRO A 106 15.94 -12.17 20.01
N GLY A 107 15.58 -12.41 18.74
CA GLY A 107 14.22 -12.78 18.33
C GLY A 107 13.17 -11.71 18.59
N LYS A 108 13.57 -10.44 18.71
CA LYS A 108 12.67 -9.30 18.86
C LYS A 108 12.56 -8.49 17.56
N TRP A 109 11.61 -7.56 17.59
CA TRP A 109 11.17 -6.74 16.47
C TRP A 109 12.29 -6.00 15.74
N THR A 110 13.29 -5.49 16.46
CA THR A 110 14.39 -4.73 15.85
C THR A 110 15.19 -5.60 14.87
N ILE A 111 15.63 -6.80 15.28
CA ILE A 111 16.43 -7.69 14.42
C ILE A 111 15.58 -8.28 13.30
N ASP A 112 14.32 -8.62 13.56
CA ASP A 112 13.40 -9.11 12.53
C ASP A 112 13.21 -8.04 11.42
N LYS A 113 13.01 -6.78 11.82
CA LYS A 113 12.86 -5.67 10.87
C LYS A 113 14.16 -5.35 10.12
N MET A 114 15.33 -5.45 10.77
CA MET A 114 16.62 -5.31 10.10
C MET A 114 16.82 -6.41 9.05
N ASN A 115 16.55 -7.67 9.38
CA ASN A 115 16.63 -8.79 8.44
C ASN A 115 15.73 -8.60 7.23
N VAL A 116 14.51 -8.12 7.47
CA VAL A 116 13.57 -7.78 6.40
C VAL A 116 14.16 -6.71 5.48
N ILE A 117 14.66 -5.60 6.02
CA ILE A 117 15.15 -4.48 5.20
C ILE A 117 16.49 -4.79 4.52
N ALA A 118 17.40 -5.46 5.22
CA ALA A 118 18.72 -5.80 4.70
C ALA A 118 18.69 -6.91 3.63
N ASN A 119 17.66 -7.77 3.65
CA ASN A 119 17.46 -8.84 2.68
C ASN A 119 16.58 -8.41 1.48
N TRP A 120 16.20 -7.14 1.40
CA TRP A 120 15.38 -6.59 0.31
C TRP A 120 16.19 -6.02 -0.87
N GLY A 121 17.47 -6.41 -0.94
CA GLY A 121 18.37 -6.17 -2.07
C GLY A 121 18.36 -4.75 -2.65
N SER A 122 18.94 -4.63 -3.83
CA SER A 122 18.99 -3.39 -4.59
C SER A 122 17.57 -2.86 -4.88
N ARG A 123 17.40 -1.55 -5.14
CA ARG A 123 16.13 -0.93 -5.62
C ARG A 123 15.47 -1.72 -6.77
N THR A 124 16.25 -2.50 -7.52
CA THR A 124 15.82 -3.47 -8.54
C THR A 124 14.77 -4.48 -8.03
N ASP A 125 14.82 -4.87 -6.75
CA ASP A 125 13.94 -5.89 -6.16
C ASP A 125 12.50 -5.40 -6.00
N LEU A 126 12.28 -4.09 -5.83
CA LEU A 126 10.93 -3.52 -5.68
C LEU A 126 10.12 -3.61 -6.97
N LEU A 127 10.75 -3.37 -8.12
CA LEU A 127 10.11 -3.54 -9.42
C LEU A 127 9.81 -5.01 -9.71
N GLU A 128 10.68 -5.91 -9.27
CA GLU A 128 10.47 -7.34 -9.42
C GLU A 128 9.31 -7.84 -8.54
N ILE A 129 9.16 -7.32 -7.32
CA ILE A 129 8.00 -7.60 -6.47
C ILE A 129 6.72 -7.10 -7.16
N ALA A 130 6.72 -5.87 -7.67
CA ALA A 130 5.58 -5.31 -8.41
C ALA A 130 5.23 -6.16 -9.64
N ARG A 131 6.25 -6.64 -10.37
CA ARG A 131 6.10 -7.54 -11.51
C ARG A 131 5.45 -8.87 -11.11
N LYS A 132 5.89 -9.48 -10.02
CA LYS A 132 5.33 -10.73 -9.48
C LYS A 132 3.88 -10.58 -9.01
N GLN A 133 3.52 -9.40 -8.50
CA GLN A 133 2.17 -9.12 -7.99
C GLN A 133 1.18 -8.66 -9.07
N ALA A 134 1.66 -8.16 -10.20
CA ALA A 134 0.78 -7.65 -11.27
C ALA A 134 -0.25 -8.69 -11.78
N PRO A 135 0.09 -9.98 -12.00
CA PRO A 135 -0.91 -10.99 -12.35
C PRO A 135 -1.98 -11.17 -11.27
N VAL A 136 -1.60 -11.11 -9.98
CA VAL A 136 -2.53 -11.23 -8.86
C VAL A 136 -3.44 -10.01 -8.78
N ALA A 137 -2.88 -8.80 -8.91
CA ALA A 137 -3.66 -7.56 -8.99
C ALA A 137 -4.66 -7.59 -10.16
N ARG A 138 -4.24 -8.09 -11.32
CA ARG A 138 -5.11 -8.23 -12.50
C ARG A 138 -6.27 -9.18 -12.23
N ALA A 139 -6.01 -10.32 -11.59
CA ALA A 139 -7.06 -11.26 -11.22
C ALA A 139 -8.09 -10.63 -10.26
N ARG A 140 -7.65 -9.83 -9.28
CA ARG A 140 -8.54 -9.10 -8.36
C ARG A 140 -9.38 -8.04 -9.08
N VAL A 141 -8.77 -7.27 -9.98
CA VAL A 141 -9.48 -6.30 -10.84
C VAL A 141 -10.53 -6.99 -11.71
N MET A 142 -10.21 -8.13 -12.32
CA MET A 142 -11.15 -8.91 -13.13
C MET A 142 -12.32 -9.46 -12.30
N ASN A 143 -12.05 -9.91 -11.07
CA ASN A 143 -13.10 -10.33 -10.14
C ASN A 143 -14.03 -9.15 -9.78
N ALA A 144 -13.48 -7.96 -9.52
CA ALA A 144 -14.26 -6.75 -9.29
C ALA A 144 -15.17 -6.41 -10.48
N LEU A 145 -14.67 -6.51 -11.72
CA LEU A 145 -15.47 -6.32 -12.93
C LEU A 145 -16.62 -7.32 -13.04
N HIS A 146 -16.36 -8.60 -12.77
CA HIS A 146 -17.40 -9.62 -12.78
C HIS A 146 -18.49 -9.34 -11.73
N ARG A 147 -18.08 -8.98 -10.50
CA ARG A 147 -19.02 -8.60 -9.44
C ARG A 147 -19.84 -7.36 -9.81
N LEU A 148 -19.24 -6.36 -10.46
CA LEU A 148 -19.96 -5.19 -10.95
C LEU A 148 -20.96 -5.54 -12.05
N SER A 149 -20.66 -6.50 -12.93
CA SER A 149 -21.63 -6.92 -13.96
C SER A 149 -22.88 -7.52 -13.34
N VAL A 150 -22.73 -8.33 -12.28
CA VAL A 150 -23.86 -8.90 -11.52
C VAL A 150 -24.65 -7.80 -10.80
N VAL A 151 -23.95 -6.85 -10.17
CA VAL A 151 -24.59 -5.69 -9.51
C VAL A 151 -25.35 -4.84 -10.50
N ARG A 152 -24.78 -4.59 -11.69
CA ARG A 152 -25.43 -3.85 -12.78
C ARG A 152 -26.74 -4.51 -13.18
N SER A 153 -26.73 -5.82 -13.42
CA SER A 153 -27.95 -6.58 -13.74
C SER A 153 -29.00 -6.48 -12.63
N SER A 154 -28.56 -6.52 -11.36
CA SER A 154 -29.45 -6.36 -10.19
C SER A 154 -30.14 -4.99 -10.13
N TYR A 155 -29.49 -3.94 -10.64
CA TYR A 155 -30.06 -2.59 -10.73
C TYR A 155 -30.93 -2.41 -11.98
N ALA A 156 -30.57 -3.04 -13.11
CA ALA A 156 -31.30 -2.90 -14.37
C ALA A 156 -32.62 -3.69 -14.37
N LEU A 157 -32.64 -4.87 -13.75
CA LEU A 157 -33.80 -5.74 -13.66
C LEU A 157 -33.96 -6.21 -12.20
N PRO A 158 -34.67 -5.43 -11.35
CA PRO A 158 -34.89 -5.78 -9.96
C PRO A 158 -35.77 -7.03 -9.84
N SER A 159 -35.14 -8.20 -9.87
CA SER A 159 -35.79 -9.50 -9.72
C SER A 159 -34.98 -10.39 -8.79
N PRO A 160 -35.61 -11.08 -7.82
CA PRO A 160 -34.93 -12.03 -6.95
C PRO A 160 -34.12 -13.10 -7.71
N LEU A 161 -34.58 -13.48 -8.91
CA LEU A 161 -33.94 -14.49 -9.76
C LEU A 161 -32.59 -14.04 -10.33
N PHE A 162 -32.37 -12.73 -10.47
CA PHE A 162 -31.15 -12.15 -11.04
C PHE A 162 -30.37 -11.28 -10.05
N SER A 163 -30.86 -11.19 -8.80
CA SER A 163 -30.23 -10.39 -7.76
C SER A 163 -29.25 -11.22 -6.94
N ASN A 164 -28.00 -10.76 -6.85
CA ASN A 164 -27.10 -11.22 -5.79
C ASN A 164 -27.08 -10.15 -4.68
N ALA A 165 -27.98 -10.31 -3.70
CA ALA A 165 -28.21 -9.32 -2.65
C ALA A 165 -26.92 -8.98 -1.87
N GLN A 166 -26.05 -9.96 -1.65
CA GLN A 166 -24.77 -9.77 -0.95
C GLN A 166 -23.81 -8.90 -1.78
N LEU A 167 -23.63 -9.22 -3.07
CA LEU A 167 -22.78 -8.43 -3.97
C LEU A 167 -23.31 -7.00 -4.14
N LYS A 168 -24.63 -6.86 -4.29
CA LYS A 168 -25.28 -5.54 -4.35
C LYS A 168 -25.03 -4.74 -3.08
N ARG A 169 -25.22 -5.35 -1.90
CA ARG A 169 -24.96 -4.71 -0.60
C ARG A 169 -23.50 -4.29 -0.44
N GLN A 170 -22.55 -5.11 -0.87
CA GLN A 170 -21.12 -4.76 -0.85
C GLN A 170 -20.84 -3.58 -1.79
N ALA A 171 -21.32 -3.59 -3.03
CA ALA A 171 -21.14 -2.49 -3.96
C ALA A 171 -21.78 -1.18 -3.45
N ASP A 172 -22.99 -1.28 -2.89
CA ASP A 172 -23.69 -0.17 -2.25
C ASP A 172 -22.93 0.38 -1.05
N TRP A 173 -22.24 -0.47 -0.30
CA TRP A 173 -21.40 -0.02 0.81
C TRP A 173 -20.18 0.77 0.34
N HIS A 174 -19.47 0.33 -0.70
CA HIS A 174 -18.24 1.00 -1.14
C HIS A 174 -18.49 2.22 -2.04
N PHE A 175 -19.50 2.16 -2.92
CA PHE A 175 -19.76 3.20 -3.93
C PHE A 175 -21.08 3.94 -3.77
N LYS A 176 -21.91 3.55 -2.79
CA LYS A 176 -23.15 4.25 -2.45
C LYS A 176 -24.15 4.33 -3.61
N PHE A 177 -24.17 3.34 -4.51
CA PHE A 177 -25.05 3.33 -5.67
C PHE A 177 -26.53 3.49 -5.29
N HIS A 178 -26.97 2.87 -4.19
CA HIS A 178 -28.35 3.03 -3.68
C HIS A 178 -28.77 4.47 -3.34
N LYS A 179 -27.82 5.40 -3.17
CA LYS A 179 -28.09 6.82 -2.92
C LYS A 179 -27.96 7.68 -4.18
N ALA A 180 -27.54 7.10 -5.31
CA ALA A 180 -27.31 7.83 -6.54
C ALA A 180 -28.62 8.09 -7.30
N THR A 181 -28.72 9.28 -7.92
CA THR A 181 -29.81 9.58 -8.86
C THR A 181 -29.78 8.66 -10.08
N TYR A 182 -28.57 8.34 -10.57
CA TYR A 182 -28.34 7.48 -11.73
C TYR A 182 -27.38 6.33 -11.36
N PRO A 183 -27.87 5.28 -10.69
CA PRO A 183 -27.02 4.20 -10.19
C PRO A 183 -26.34 3.40 -11.31
N LEU A 184 -27.01 3.20 -12.45
CA LEU A 184 -26.43 2.48 -13.60
C LEU A 184 -25.24 3.23 -14.21
N ASP A 185 -25.36 4.54 -14.40
CA ASP A 185 -24.26 5.38 -14.90
C ASP A 185 -23.07 5.35 -13.95
N ASN A 186 -23.32 5.38 -12.64
CA ASN A 186 -22.27 5.27 -11.63
C ASN A 186 -21.59 3.89 -11.66
N ILE A 187 -22.34 2.80 -11.84
CA ILE A 187 -21.78 1.45 -11.98
C ILE A 187 -20.93 1.34 -13.25
N ASP A 188 -21.39 1.91 -14.37
CA ASP A 188 -20.68 1.90 -15.65
C ASP A 188 -19.39 2.76 -15.57
N ALA A 189 -19.41 3.86 -14.82
CA ALA A 189 -18.23 4.67 -14.54
C ALA A 189 -17.17 3.90 -13.73
N VAL A 190 -17.57 3.21 -12.65
CA VAL A 190 -16.66 2.38 -11.84
C VAL A 190 -16.09 1.22 -12.69
N SER A 191 -16.95 0.57 -13.49
CA SER A 191 -16.54 -0.51 -14.40
C SER A 191 -15.50 -0.03 -15.41
N THR A 192 -15.68 1.16 -15.98
CA THR A 192 -14.72 1.78 -16.91
C THR A 192 -13.34 1.94 -16.28
N ILE A 193 -13.27 2.34 -15.01
CA ILE A 193 -11.99 2.51 -14.30
C ILE A 193 -11.31 1.15 -14.10
N TYR A 194 -12.03 0.12 -13.64
CA TYR A 194 -11.45 -1.22 -13.52
C TYR A 194 -11.03 -1.83 -14.87
N GLN A 195 -11.75 -1.55 -15.95
CA GLN A 195 -11.34 -1.94 -17.30
C GLN A 195 -9.99 -1.31 -17.68
N ARG A 196 -9.79 -0.03 -17.37
CA ARG A 196 -8.49 0.65 -17.57
C ARG A 196 -7.39 0.05 -16.71
N MET A 197 -7.67 -0.28 -15.45
CA MET A 197 -6.71 -0.97 -14.58
C MET A 197 -6.29 -2.33 -15.18
N ASN A 198 -7.25 -3.13 -15.65
CA ASN A 198 -6.99 -4.41 -16.29
C ASN A 198 -6.18 -4.24 -17.58
N ALA A 199 -6.49 -3.23 -18.40
CA ALA A 199 -5.75 -2.94 -19.62
C ALA A 199 -4.29 -2.50 -19.32
N ALA A 200 -4.09 -1.63 -18.32
CA ALA A 200 -2.75 -1.21 -17.89
C ALA A 200 -1.91 -2.39 -17.41
N LEU A 201 -2.47 -3.25 -16.55
CA LEU A 201 -1.81 -4.45 -16.06
C LEU A 201 -1.53 -5.46 -17.18
N THR A 202 -2.45 -5.62 -18.14
CA THR A 202 -2.25 -6.51 -19.29
C THR A 202 -1.07 -6.06 -20.14
N LYS A 203 -0.99 -4.76 -20.46
CA LYS A 203 0.13 -4.19 -21.21
C LYS A 203 1.46 -4.37 -20.47
N PHE A 204 1.47 -4.17 -19.15
CA PHE A 204 2.66 -4.35 -18.33
C PHE A 204 3.12 -5.81 -18.25
N ILE A 205 2.20 -6.75 -18.01
CA ILE A 205 2.51 -8.20 -17.96
C ILE A 205 3.03 -8.68 -19.31
N ALA A 206 2.51 -8.16 -20.42
CA ALA A 206 2.99 -8.46 -21.77
C ALA A 206 4.33 -7.80 -22.12
N GLY A 207 4.92 -6.98 -21.22
CA GLY A 207 6.17 -6.26 -21.47
C GLY A 207 6.03 -5.07 -22.45
N SER A 208 4.81 -4.74 -22.87
CA SER A 208 4.55 -3.68 -23.86
C SER A 208 4.51 -2.26 -23.28
N PHE A 209 4.46 -2.13 -21.94
CA PHE A 209 4.45 -0.83 -21.28
C PHE A 209 5.05 -0.92 -19.86
N PRO A 210 6.06 -0.11 -19.51
CA PRO A 210 6.69 -0.15 -18.19
C PRO A 210 5.86 0.62 -17.14
N LEU A 211 4.73 0.05 -16.72
CA LEU A 211 3.77 0.68 -15.80
C LEU A 211 4.39 1.14 -14.46
N PHE A 212 5.30 0.34 -13.90
CA PHE A 212 5.96 0.64 -12.63
C PHE A 212 7.37 1.14 -12.87
N GLN A 213 7.72 2.23 -12.19
CA GLN A 213 9.07 2.81 -12.22
C GLN A 213 9.60 3.09 -10.83
N LEU A 214 10.92 3.13 -10.71
CA LEU A 214 11.54 3.61 -9.48
C LEU A 214 11.42 5.12 -9.41
N SER A 215 11.08 5.61 -8.22
CA SER A 215 11.07 7.04 -7.93
C SER A 215 12.48 7.59 -7.77
N ASP A 216 12.90 8.52 -8.63
CA ASP A 216 14.07 9.37 -8.37
C ASP A 216 13.78 10.49 -7.36
N HIS A 217 12.50 10.76 -7.09
CA HIS A 217 12.02 11.81 -6.18
C HIS A 217 11.42 11.16 -4.93
N TYR A 218 12.29 10.53 -4.14
CA TYR A 218 11.89 9.84 -2.92
C TYR A 218 11.28 10.82 -1.92
N ARG A 219 10.01 10.63 -1.59
CA ARG A 219 9.34 11.29 -0.46
C ARG A 219 9.32 10.33 0.72
N GLU A 220 9.87 10.75 1.86
CA GLU A 220 10.08 9.89 3.03
C GLU A 220 8.81 9.24 3.61
N ASP A 221 7.64 9.78 3.28
CA ASP A 221 6.33 9.28 3.76
C ASP A 221 5.53 8.52 2.70
N ALA A 222 6.04 8.41 1.47
CA ALA A 222 5.34 7.79 0.34
C ALA A 222 5.63 6.29 0.24
N LEU A 223 4.58 5.47 0.19
CA LEU A 223 4.67 4.06 -0.17
C LEU A 223 4.81 3.92 -1.69
N ALA A 224 3.98 4.67 -2.39
CA ALA A 224 4.06 4.92 -3.81
C ALA A 224 3.28 6.17 -4.17
N TYR A 225 3.41 6.57 -5.43
CA TYR A 225 2.62 7.64 -5.96
C TYR A 225 2.32 7.40 -7.44
N ALA A 226 1.11 7.74 -7.83
CA ALA A 226 0.69 7.77 -9.22
C ALA A 226 0.34 9.18 -9.64
N HIS A 227 0.55 9.47 -10.91
CA HIS A 227 -0.08 10.62 -11.53
C HIS A 227 -1.57 10.38 -11.73
N VAL A 228 -2.37 11.36 -11.31
CA VAL A 228 -3.82 11.33 -11.48
C VAL A 228 -4.17 11.32 -12.96
N GLY A 229 -4.75 10.21 -13.41
CA GLY A 229 -5.12 9.98 -14.80
C GLY A 229 -3.97 9.69 -15.74
N GLY A 230 -2.86 9.17 -15.20
CA GLY A 230 -1.68 8.77 -15.97
C GLY A 230 -1.99 7.86 -17.16
N TYR A 231 -3.00 6.99 -17.04
CA TYR A 231 -3.45 6.09 -18.12
C TYR A 231 -3.88 6.83 -19.40
N SER A 232 -4.31 8.10 -19.27
CA SER A 232 -4.84 8.88 -20.38
C SER A 232 -3.77 9.70 -21.10
N PHE A 233 -2.50 9.66 -20.69
CA PHE A 233 -1.41 10.32 -21.42
C PHE A 233 -1.06 9.54 -22.69
N SER A 234 -0.85 10.27 -23.78
CA SER A 234 -0.33 9.78 -25.05
C SER A 234 1.18 9.55 -24.98
N ILE A 235 1.71 8.68 -25.85
CA ILE A 235 3.17 8.42 -25.92
C ILE A 235 3.96 9.72 -26.10
N ALA A 236 3.48 10.66 -26.92
CA ALA A 236 4.12 11.96 -27.11
C ALA A 236 4.14 12.82 -25.83
N GLU A 237 3.07 12.81 -25.03
CA GLU A 237 3.04 13.48 -23.70
C GLU A 237 4.11 12.84 -22.78
N ILE A 238 4.24 11.51 -22.79
CA ILE A 238 5.24 10.77 -21.99
C ILE A 238 6.68 11.09 -22.43
N GLU A 239 6.95 11.06 -23.73
CA GLU A 239 8.28 11.30 -24.32
C GLU A 239 8.74 12.75 -24.18
N SER A 240 7.81 13.70 -24.08
CA SER A 240 8.12 15.12 -23.87
C SER A 240 8.67 15.44 -22.47
N GLY A 241 8.82 14.43 -21.61
CA GLY A 241 9.36 14.58 -20.25
C GLY A 241 8.31 14.95 -19.21
N GLU A 242 7.01 14.93 -19.54
CA GLU A 242 5.98 14.91 -18.52
C GLU A 242 6.11 13.59 -17.75
N GLN A 243 6.58 13.64 -16.50
CA GLN A 243 6.75 12.48 -15.60
C GLN A 243 5.43 11.72 -15.28
N GLY A 244 4.36 11.97 -16.03
CA GLY A 244 2.95 11.62 -15.91
C GLY A 244 2.54 10.15 -15.99
N ALA A 245 3.39 9.29 -16.53
CA ALA A 245 2.93 8.07 -17.19
C ALA A 245 2.99 6.79 -16.35
N TYR A 246 3.57 6.89 -15.16
CA TYR A 246 3.98 5.71 -14.40
C TYR A 246 3.43 5.74 -12.98
N ILE A 247 3.37 4.54 -12.40
CA ILE A 247 3.21 4.36 -10.96
C ILE A 247 4.62 4.22 -10.39
N TYR A 248 4.97 5.13 -9.50
CA TYR A 248 6.30 5.17 -8.93
C TYR A 248 6.35 4.44 -7.59
N VAL A 249 7.30 3.52 -7.53
CA VAL A 249 7.58 2.72 -6.35
C VAL A 249 8.50 3.52 -5.44
N ALA A 250 7.98 3.92 -4.27
CA ALA A 250 8.73 4.74 -3.34
C ALA A 250 9.31 3.90 -2.19
N ASN A 251 8.62 2.87 -1.69
CA ASN A 251 9.18 2.03 -0.64
C ASN A 251 8.75 0.55 -0.69
N GLU A 252 9.21 -0.21 0.30
CA GLU A 252 8.99 -1.65 0.41
C GLU A 252 7.54 -2.11 0.46
N ARG A 253 6.63 -1.29 0.98
CA ARG A 253 5.23 -1.70 1.17
C ARG A 253 4.49 -1.63 -0.14
N PHE A 254 5.03 -0.92 -1.15
CA PHE A 254 4.46 -0.85 -2.49
C PHE A 254 4.14 -2.21 -3.08
N GLY A 255 5.01 -3.19 -2.84
CA GLY A 255 4.84 -4.55 -3.33
C GLY A 255 3.64 -5.29 -2.73
N SER A 256 2.92 -4.69 -1.78
CA SER A 256 1.67 -5.27 -1.31
C SER A 256 0.53 -5.03 -2.31
N LEU A 257 -0.23 -6.09 -2.56
CA LEU A 257 -1.39 -6.09 -3.45
C LEU A 257 -2.37 -4.91 -3.22
N PRO A 258 -2.68 -4.49 -1.98
CA PRO A 258 -3.52 -3.32 -1.75
C PRO A 258 -2.93 -2.02 -2.29
N VAL A 259 -1.61 -1.79 -2.19
CA VAL A 259 -1.00 -0.55 -2.71
C VAL A 259 -1.05 -0.53 -4.23
N ILE A 260 -0.76 -1.66 -4.88
CA ILE A 260 -0.82 -1.73 -6.35
C ILE A 260 -2.21 -1.36 -6.87
N ILE A 261 -3.27 -1.92 -6.26
CA ILE A 261 -4.66 -1.61 -6.65
C ILE A 261 -5.01 -0.16 -6.32
N HIS A 262 -4.53 0.37 -5.20
CA HIS A 262 -4.71 1.77 -4.81
C HIS A 262 -4.10 2.72 -5.85
N GLU A 263 -2.83 2.55 -6.20
CA GLU A 263 -2.16 3.41 -7.17
C GLU A 263 -2.76 3.28 -8.57
N LEU A 264 -3.19 2.07 -8.96
CA LEU A 264 -3.95 1.87 -10.19
C LEU A 264 -5.25 2.69 -10.21
N GLY A 265 -5.90 2.90 -9.07
CA GLY A 265 -7.03 3.81 -8.91
C GLY A 265 -6.70 5.23 -9.31
N HIS A 266 -5.65 5.82 -8.74
CA HIS A 266 -5.20 7.16 -9.12
C HIS A 266 -4.76 7.22 -10.60
N TYR A 267 -3.98 6.24 -11.05
CA TYR A 267 -3.45 6.17 -12.42
C TYR A 267 -4.55 6.06 -13.49
N CYS A 268 -5.58 5.25 -13.24
CA CYS A 268 -6.66 4.99 -14.20
C CYS A 268 -7.88 5.92 -14.03
N GLY A 269 -7.93 6.68 -12.93
CA GLY A 269 -8.94 7.70 -12.66
C GLY A 269 -8.90 8.85 -13.67
N GLY A 270 -9.93 9.71 -13.71
CA GLY A 270 -9.96 10.83 -14.66
C GLY A 270 -8.77 11.79 -14.53
N ARG A 271 -8.47 12.56 -15.59
CA ARG A 271 -7.37 13.55 -15.59
C ARG A 271 -7.57 14.59 -14.47
N PHE A 272 -6.46 15.12 -13.94
CA PHE A 272 -6.50 16.21 -12.96
C PHE A 272 -7.35 17.40 -13.46
N ARG A 273 -8.22 17.94 -12.59
CA ARG A 273 -9.19 19.03 -12.87
C ARG A 273 -10.31 18.67 -13.84
N SER A 274 -10.45 17.40 -14.24
CA SER A 274 -11.62 16.96 -15.04
C SER A 274 -12.89 16.84 -14.21
N GLY A 275 -12.79 16.91 -12.88
CA GLY A 275 -13.89 16.60 -11.97
C GLY A 275 -14.16 15.11 -11.86
N ARG A 276 -13.37 14.26 -12.53
CA ARG A 276 -13.45 12.79 -12.53
C ARG A 276 -12.19 12.13 -11.96
N GLU A 277 -11.30 12.92 -11.38
CA GLU A 277 -10.13 12.41 -10.66
C GLU A 277 -10.51 11.47 -9.51
N ILE A 278 -9.69 10.44 -9.32
CA ILE A 278 -9.73 9.59 -8.12
C ILE A 278 -8.69 10.10 -7.13
N ASP A 279 -9.11 10.33 -5.90
CA ASP A 279 -8.38 11.00 -4.83
C ASP A 279 -8.56 10.28 -3.48
N HIS A 280 -7.82 10.72 -2.47
CA HIS A 280 -7.97 10.29 -1.09
C HIS A 280 -9.14 11.03 -0.41
N VAL A 281 -10.36 10.54 -0.65
CA VAL A 281 -11.58 11.17 -0.09
C VAL A 281 -11.85 10.67 1.32
N SER A 282 -11.86 9.35 1.53
CA SER A 282 -12.08 8.77 2.86
C SER A 282 -11.48 7.37 2.98
N THR A 283 -11.01 7.04 4.19
CA THR A 283 -10.49 5.72 4.56
C THR A 283 -11.58 4.89 5.25
N PRO A 284 -11.76 3.60 4.94
CA PRO A 284 -12.69 2.74 5.68
C PRO A 284 -12.17 2.33 7.06
N HIS A 285 -10.94 2.74 7.40
CA HIS A 285 -10.35 2.63 8.73
C HIS A 285 -10.43 3.98 9.49
N PRO A 286 -10.70 4.00 10.81
CA PRO A 286 -11.01 2.85 11.65
C PRO A 286 -12.46 2.36 11.43
N LYS A 287 -12.67 1.05 11.58
CA LYS A 287 -14.03 0.48 11.57
C LYS A 287 -14.82 0.99 12.79
N PRO A 288 -16.17 1.08 12.73
CA PRO A 288 -17.03 0.70 11.60
C PRO A 288 -17.28 1.82 10.59
N ASN A 289 -16.95 3.08 10.93
CA ASN A 289 -17.39 4.25 10.15
C ASN A 289 -16.34 4.75 9.15
N GLY A 290 -15.07 4.46 9.37
CA GLY A 290 -13.95 5.07 8.66
C GLY A 290 -13.70 6.51 9.10
N ALA A 291 -12.85 7.21 8.35
CA ALA A 291 -12.51 8.62 8.59
C ALA A 291 -12.38 9.39 7.28
N ALA A 292 -12.73 10.69 7.31
CA ALA A 292 -12.46 11.58 6.19
C ALA A 292 -10.95 11.70 5.93
N ARG A 293 -10.58 11.97 4.68
CA ARG A 293 -9.20 12.16 4.23
C ARG A 293 -9.06 13.51 3.54
N GLU A 294 -7.90 13.77 2.95
CA GLU A 294 -7.46 15.06 2.43
C GLU A 294 -8.49 15.74 1.52
N ALA A 295 -9.23 14.97 0.71
CA ALA A 295 -10.21 15.49 -0.23
C ALA A 295 -11.67 15.35 0.21
N GLY A 296 -11.96 14.68 1.33
CA GLY A 296 -13.34 14.35 1.73
C GLY A 296 -13.86 15.17 2.90
N ARG A 297 -15.19 15.32 2.94
CA ARG A 297 -15.91 15.98 4.04
C ARG A 297 -16.59 14.99 4.98
N HIS A 298 -16.77 13.75 4.53
CA HIS A 298 -17.49 12.71 5.25
C HIS A 298 -16.57 11.53 5.59
N ASP A 299 -16.91 10.82 6.67
CA ASP A 299 -16.37 9.49 6.92
C ASP A 299 -16.81 8.50 5.83
N TYR A 300 -16.17 7.33 5.81
CA TYR A 300 -16.30 6.38 4.71
C TYR A 300 -17.72 5.86 4.57
N ARG A 301 -18.39 5.67 5.70
CA ARG A 301 -19.80 5.25 5.77
C ARG A 301 -20.73 6.33 5.24
N ARG A 302 -20.44 7.60 5.50
CA ARG A 302 -21.29 8.76 5.17
C ARG A 302 -20.98 9.42 3.83
N MET A 303 -19.97 8.97 3.09
CA MET A 303 -19.71 9.47 1.74
C MET A 303 -20.98 9.54 0.88
N THR A 304 -21.09 10.62 0.10
CA THR A 304 -22.01 10.73 -1.02
C THR A 304 -21.61 9.79 -2.16
N PRO A 305 -22.52 9.47 -3.11
CA PRO A 305 -22.15 8.71 -4.31
C PRO A 305 -20.98 9.34 -5.07
N GLN A 306 -20.96 10.65 -5.23
CA GLN A 306 -19.91 11.38 -5.95
C GLN A 306 -18.57 11.28 -5.22
N GLU A 307 -18.55 11.44 -3.89
CA GLU A 307 -17.35 11.22 -3.08
C GLU A 307 -16.85 9.78 -3.21
N ALA A 308 -17.75 8.80 -3.15
CA ALA A 308 -17.39 7.38 -3.23
C ALA A 308 -16.83 7.00 -4.61
N LEU A 309 -17.34 7.58 -5.71
CA LEU A 309 -16.79 7.42 -7.06
C LEU A 309 -15.38 8.00 -7.19
N LYS A 310 -15.07 9.07 -6.46
CA LYS A 310 -13.75 9.70 -6.43
C LYS A 310 -12.82 9.07 -5.41
N ASN A 311 -13.30 8.17 -4.55
CA ASN A 311 -12.50 7.67 -3.45
C ASN A 311 -11.66 6.46 -3.86
N VAL A 312 -10.34 6.59 -3.87
CA VAL A 312 -9.42 5.49 -4.22
C VAL A 312 -9.59 4.25 -3.33
N TYR A 313 -9.86 4.45 -2.03
CA TYR A 313 -10.05 3.35 -1.10
C TYR A 313 -11.29 2.52 -1.45
N SER A 314 -12.34 3.12 -2.02
CA SER A 314 -13.51 2.38 -2.50
C SER A 314 -13.16 1.36 -3.57
N TYR A 315 -12.25 1.70 -4.49
CA TYR A 315 -11.75 0.77 -5.50
C TYR A 315 -10.83 -0.30 -4.90
N GLN A 316 -9.97 0.09 -3.97
CA GLN A 316 -9.06 -0.83 -3.29
C GLN A 316 -9.82 -1.93 -2.53
N VAL A 317 -10.69 -1.55 -1.59
CA VAL A 317 -11.38 -2.54 -0.75
C VAL A 317 -12.49 -3.27 -1.47
N TYR A 318 -13.08 -2.69 -2.54
CA TYR A 318 -14.00 -3.45 -3.37
C TYR A 318 -13.29 -4.54 -4.17
N ALA A 319 -12.06 -4.30 -4.67
CA ALA A 319 -11.29 -5.33 -5.37
C ALA A 319 -10.71 -6.40 -4.43
N LEU A 320 -10.63 -6.10 -3.13
CA LEU A 320 -10.07 -6.97 -2.09
C LEU A 320 -11.10 -7.21 -0.96
N PRO A 321 -12.22 -7.91 -1.24
CA PRO A 321 -13.26 -8.16 -0.25
C PRO A 321 -12.75 -8.92 0.99
N GLU A 322 -11.69 -9.71 0.85
CA GLU A 322 -11.01 -10.43 1.93
C GLU A 322 -10.46 -9.50 3.03
N MET A 323 -10.30 -8.20 2.76
CA MET A 323 -9.90 -7.20 3.76
C MET A 323 -10.96 -6.93 4.83
N GLY A 324 -12.18 -7.43 4.64
CA GLY A 324 -13.24 -7.38 5.64
C GLY A 324 -13.80 -5.97 5.89
N TYR A 325 -13.60 -5.02 4.97
CA TYR A 325 -14.18 -3.66 5.04
C TYR A 325 -15.58 -3.59 4.40
N GLY A 326 -16.30 -4.71 4.39
CA GLY A 326 -17.68 -4.78 3.92
C GLY A 326 -18.66 -4.07 4.86
N PRO A 327 -19.94 -4.02 4.47
CA PRO A 327 -21.00 -3.51 5.34
C PRO A 327 -21.02 -4.31 6.66
N PRO A 328 -21.28 -3.67 7.81
CA PRO A 328 -21.45 -4.38 9.08
C PRO A 328 -22.56 -5.42 8.97
N GLU A 329 -22.42 -6.52 9.72
CA GLU A 329 -23.46 -7.53 9.82
C GLU A 329 -24.72 -6.92 10.46
N SER A 330 -25.89 -7.40 10.06
CA SER A 330 -27.16 -6.94 10.63
C SER A 330 -27.16 -7.12 12.14
N GLY A 331 -27.20 -6.02 12.89
CA GLY A 331 -27.16 -6.00 14.36
C GLY A 331 -25.90 -5.39 14.99
N GLN A 332 -24.88 -5.03 14.20
CA GLN A 332 -23.63 -4.42 14.69
C GLN A 332 -23.61 -2.87 14.56
N ILE A 333 -24.76 -2.22 14.53
CA ILE A 333 -24.90 -0.76 14.35
C ILE A 333 -25.51 -0.12 15.59
#